data_AF-A0A359BFW9-F1
#
_entry.id   AF-A0A359BFW9-F1
#
_cell.length_a   1.000
_cell.length_b   1.000
_cell.length_c   1.000
_cell.angle_alpha   90.00
_cell.angle_beta   90.00
_cell.angle_gamma   90.00
#
_symmetry.space_group_name_H-M   'P 1'
#
loop_
_entity.id
_entity.type
_entity.pdbx_description
1 polymer ?
#
loop_
_entity_poly.entity_id
_entity_poly.type
_entity_poly.pdbx_seq_one_letter_code
_entity_poly.pdbx_strand_id
1 'polypeptide(L)'
;TVVLSGGVSQWIAATKPADACDDLGERLALKTRALLQDTGFKIRVANDPIRATVLGASQQRMQVSGNTVFISDERLLPIRNAPVSLVTVPAADFDQQMITELVNESLSKALFDGDHGLRVLGIDWLGSLTYSRADAFCNGVIEGLRGLNTPITLLLKQDIAGLIGIHFVEELNYEKPVICLDGLDQVDFDFVDIGEVINQTGLVPVVAKSILFNSGSKLS
;
A
#
# COMPACT_ATOMS: atom_id res chain seq x y z
N THR A 1 29.30 -5.19 -13.84
CA THR A 1 28.58 -6.44 -14.15
C THR A 1 27.11 -6.23 -13.88
N VAL A 2 26.24 -6.55 -14.82
CA VAL A 2 24.78 -6.47 -14.66
C VAL A 2 24.24 -7.89 -14.55
N VAL A 3 23.40 -8.13 -13.56
CA VAL A 3 22.70 -9.41 -13.39
C VAL A 3 21.24 -9.21 -13.81
N LEU A 4 20.80 -10.00 -14.78
CA LEU A 4 19.44 -9.95 -15.31
C LEU A 4 18.59 -11.09 -14.72
N SER A 5 17.37 -10.76 -14.34
CA SER A 5 16.32 -11.69 -13.90
C SER A 5 14.99 -11.33 -14.57
N GLY A 6 13.96 -12.14 -14.33
CA GLY A 6 12.65 -12.12 -15.00
C GLY A 6 12.56 -13.06 -16.21
N GLY A 7 11.34 -13.31 -16.69
CA GLY A 7 11.09 -14.15 -17.87
C GLY A 7 11.79 -13.64 -19.14
N VAL A 8 11.89 -12.32 -19.31
CA VAL A 8 12.59 -11.68 -20.43
C VAL A 8 14.09 -12.02 -20.45
N SER A 9 14.72 -12.24 -19.28
CA SER A 9 16.15 -12.59 -19.21
C SER A 9 16.49 -13.97 -19.79
N GLN A 10 15.49 -14.86 -19.95
CA GLN A 10 15.68 -16.18 -20.55
C GLN A 10 16.08 -16.10 -22.03
N TRP A 11 15.62 -15.08 -22.74
CA TRP A 11 16.02 -14.82 -24.14
C TRP A 11 17.49 -14.39 -24.29
N ILE A 12 18.15 -14.01 -23.19
CA ILE A 12 19.57 -13.63 -23.14
C ILE A 12 20.44 -14.84 -22.78
N ALA A 13 19.87 -15.86 -22.14
CA ALA A 13 20.56 -17.09 -21.76
C ALA A 13 20.92 -17.94 -23.00
N ALA A 14 21.88 -18.86 -22.82
CA ALA A 14 22.39 -19.70 -23.90
C ALA A 14 21.36 -20.68 -24.47
N THR A 15 20.32 -21.01 -23.71
CA THR A 15 19.26 -21.94 -24.10
C THR A 15 18.05 -21.14 -24.57
N LYS A 16 17.84 -21.06 -25.88
CA LYS A 16 16.64 -20.44 -26.46
C LYS A 16 15.40 -21.30 -26.12
N PRO A 17 14.26 -20.69 -25.75
CA PRO A 17 12.98 -21.39 -25.74
C PRO A 17 12.70 -22.01 -27.12
N ALA A 18 12.14 -23.22 -27.14
CA ALA A 18 11.95 -24.01 -28.37
C ALA A 18 10.94 -23.38 -29.35
N ASP A 19 10.04 -22.53 -28.85
CA ASP A 19 9.01 -21.87 -29.64
C ASP A 19 9.28 -20.36 -29.68
N ALA A 20 9.74 -19.89 -30.84
CA ALA A 20 9.83 -18.46 -31.12
C ALA A 20 8.40 -17.90 -31.27
N CYS A 21 7.90 -17.28 -30.21
CA CYS A 21 6.68 -16.49 -30.25
C CYS A 21 7.06 -15.06 -30.68
N ASP A 22 6.31 -14.43 -31.58
CA ASP A 22 6.48 -13.02 -31.98
C ASP A 22 6.02 -12.09 -30.84
N ASP A 23 6.69 -12.20 -29.70
CA ASP A 23 6.42 -11.46 -28.48
C ASP A 23 7.42 -10.30 -28.31
N LEU A 24 6.96 -9.21 -27.72
CA LEU A 24 7.77 -8.04 -27.36
C LEU A 24 8.93 -8.42 -26.42
N GLY A 25 8.79 -9.49 -25.64
CA GLY A 25 9.80 -9.99 -24.71
C GLY A 25 11.15 -10.31 -25.37
N GLU A 26 11.17 -11.02 -26.50
CA GLU A 26 12.41 -11.37 -27.20
C GLU A 26 13.11 -10.10 -27.74
N ARG A 27 12.33 -9.22 -28.37
CA ARG A 27 12.85 -7.96 -28.95
C ARG A 27 13.46 -7.07 -27.88
N LEU A 28 12.79 -6.94 -26.74
CA LEU A 28 13.26 -6.18 -25.58
C LEU A 28 14.56 -6.78 -25.01
N ALA A 29 14.63 -8.11 -24.89
CA ALA A 29 15.80 -8.82 -24.40
C ALA A 29 17.03 -8.60 -25.28
N LEU A 30 16.87 -8.75 -26.60
CA LEU A 30 17.95 -8.58 -27.57
C LEU A 30 18.46 -7.14 -27.62
N LYS A 31 17.56 -6.15 -27.59
CA LYS A 31 17.94 -4.72 -27.57
C LYS A 31 18.63 -4.33 -26.26
N THR A 32 18.12 -4.79 -25.12
CA THR A 32 18.75 -4.57 -23.81
C THR A 32 20.16 -5.18 -23.76
N ARG A 33 20.33 -6.41 -24.28
CA ARG A 33 21.65 -7.06 -24.35
C ARG A 33 22.63 -6.26 -25.20
N ALA A 34 22.22 -5.82 -26.39
CA ALA A 34 23.08 -5.04 -27.28
C ALA A 34 23.54 -3.74 -26.61
N LEU A 35 22.60 -3.00 -26.00
CA LEU A 35 22.91 -1.73 -25.33
C LEU A 35 23.86 -1.91 -24.13
N LEU A 36 23.67 -2.96 -23.32
CA LEU A 36 24.55 -3.28 -22.20
C LEU A 36 25.94 -3.74 -22.64
N GLN A 37 26.05 -4.45 -23.76
CA GLN A 37 27.34 -4.85 -24.34
C GLN A 37 28.09 -3.65 -24.91
N ASP A 38 27.41 -2.77 -25.65
CA ASP A 38 28.00 -1.56 -26.24
C ASP A 38 28.52 -0.59 -25.17
N THR A 39 27.89 -0.58 -23.99
CA THR A 39 28.36 0.19 -22.81
C THR A 39 29.45 -0.52 -22.01
N GLY A 40 29.88 -1.72 -22.40
CA GLY A 40 30.99 -2.45 -21.79
C GLY A 40 30.63 -3.24 -20.53
N PHE A 41 29.34 -3.44 -20.22
CA PHE A 41 28.96 -4.24 -19.07
C PHE A 41 29.10 -5.75 -19.34
N LYS A 42 29.72 -6.46 -18.40
CA LYS A 42 29.62 -7.92 -18.33
C LYS A 42 28.21 -8.32 -17.89
N ILE A 43 27.49 -9.03 -18.76
CA ILE A 43 26.12 -9.51 -18.52
C ILE A 43 26.16 -10.90 -17.89
N ARG A 44 25.35 -11.12 -16.84
CA ARG A 44 25.07 -12.44 -16.28
C ARG A 44 23.56 -12.62 -16.15
N VAL A 45 23.05 -13.82 -16.42
CA VAL A 45 21.67 -14.19 -16.10
C VAL A 45 21.67 -14.83 -14.71
N ALA A 46 20.69 -14.51 -13.87
CA ALA A 46 20.52 -15.15 -12.57
C ALA A 46 20.29 -16.66 -12.73
N ASN A 47 20.74 -17.47 -11.77
CA ASN A 47 20.57 -18.93 -11.82
C ASN A 47 19.08 -19.35 -11.85
N ASP A 48 18.24 -18.59 -11.15
CA ASP A 48 16.78 -18.68 -11.21
C ASP A 48 16.24 -17.40 -11.87
N PRO A 49 16.20 -17.30 -13.21
CA PRO A 49 15.77 -16.09 -13.89
C PRO A 49 14.31 -15.76 -13.57
N ILE A 50 13.45 -16.77 -13.34
CA ILE A 50 12.05 -16.58 -12.91
C ILE A 50 11.98 -16.29 -11.38
N ARG A 51 12.88 -15.46 -10.84
CA ARG A 51 12.80 -14.95 -9.45
C ARG A 51 11.96 -13.69 -9.32
N ALA A 52 11.82 -12.93 -10.41
CA ALA A 52 11.05 -11.70 -10.46
C ALA A 52 9.64 -11.91 -11.04
N THR A 53 9.07 -13.11 -10.86
CA THR A 53 7.64 -13.27 -11.04
C THR A 53 7.01 -12.76 -9.77
N VAL A 54 6.45 -11.55 -9.85
CA VAL A 54 5.35 -11.19 -8.98
C VAL A 54 4.30 -12.29 -9.21
N LEU A 55 4.09 -13.15 -8.23
CA LEU A 55 2.86 -13.95 -8.19
C LEU A 55 1.76 -12.91 -7.99
N GLY A 56 1.26 -12.34 -9.10
CA GLY A 56 0.40 -11.15 -9.12
C GLY A 56 -0.61 -11.19 -7.98
N ALA A 57 -0.74 -10.10 -7.20
CA ALA A 57 -1.61 -9.95 -6.03
C ALA A 57 -2.18 -11.29 -5.51
N SER A 58 -1.30 -12.15 -4.99
CA SER A 58 -1.59 -13.59 -4.85
C SER A 58 -2.54 -13.88 -3.69
N GLN A 59 -2.82 -12.88 -2.85
CA GLN A 59 -3.88 -12.94 -1.87
C GLN A 59 -4.79 -11.72 -2.02
N GLN A 60 -6.05 -12.00 -2.34
CA GLN A 60 -7.15 -11.06 -2.20
C GLN A 60 -8.06 -11.55 -1.08
N ARG A 61 -8.29 -10.71 -0.07
CA ARG A 61 -9.29 -10.99 0.98
C ARG A 61 -10.37 -9.92 0.93
N MET A 62 -11.61 -10.36 0.79
CA MET A 62 -12.76 -9.49 1.02
C MET A 62 -13.01 -9.40 2.53
N GLN A 63 -13.10 -8.18 3.00
CA GLN A 63 -13.50 -7.79 4.34
C GLN A 63 -14.70 -6.86 4.22
N VAL A 64 -15.42 -6.69 5.31
CA VAL A 64 -16.51 -5.73 5.42
C VAL A 64 -16.16 -4.84 6.61
N SER A 65 -16.34 -3.53 6.46
CA SER A 65 -16.13 -2.61 7.56
C SER A 65 -17.05 -2.94 8.76
N GLY A 66 -16.73 -2.38 9.91
CA GLY A 66 -17.62 -2.30 11.05
C GLY A 66 -18.79 -1.36 10.80
N ASN A 67 -19.63 -1.20 11.82
CA ASN A 67 -20.77 -0.28 11.80
C ASN A 67 -20.38 1.14 12.18
N THR A 68 -19.18 1.38 12.74
CA THR A 68 -18.78 2.72 13.19
C THR A 68 -17.86 3.42 12.20
N VAL A 69 -18.11 3.25 10.90
CA VAL A 69 -17.37 3.98 9.85
C VAL A 69 -17.68 5.49 9.88
N PHE A 70 -16.75 6.28 9.33
CA PHE A 70 -16.94 7.71 9.10
C PHE A 70 -16.54 8.08 7.67
N ILE A 71 -17.45 8.68 6.91
CA ILE A 71 -17.20 9.11 5.54
C ILE A 71 -17.77 10.52 5.38
N SER A 72 -16.89 11.50 5.25
CA SER A 72 -17.31 12.90 5.05
C SER A 72 -17.82 13.20 3.64
N ASP A 73 -17.37 12.44 2.64
CA ASP A 73 -17.80 12.59 1.24
C ASP A 73 -17.82 11.24 0.52
N GLU A 74 -19.02 10.66 0.39
CA GLU A 74 -19.21 9.36 -0.27
C GLU A 74 -18.87 9.37 -1.77
N ARG A 75 -18.80 10.55 -2.42
CA ARG A 75 -18.47 10.65 -3.85
C ARG A 75 -17.04 10.23 -4.17
N LEU A 76 -16.19 10.10 -3.14
CA LEU A 76 -14.83 9.59 -3.26
C LEU A 76 -14.78 8.07 -3.41
N LEU A 77 -15.89 7.36 -3.15
CA LEU A 77 -16.01 5.93 -3.31
C LEU A 77 -16.62 5.59 -4.69
N PRO A 78 -16.23 4.46 -5.32
CA PRO A 78 -15.27 3.48 -4.84
C PRO A 78 -13.81 3.88 -5.07
N ILE A 79 -12.95 3.52 -4.13
CA ILE A 79 -11.49 3.63 -4.26
C ILE A 79 -10.93 2.33 -4.82
N ARG A 80 -10.05 2.41 -5.82
CA ARG A 80 -9.44 1.23 -6.45
C ARG A 80 -7.93 1.28 -6.38
N ASN A 81 -7.35 0.16 -5.97
CA ASN A 81 -5.93 -0.12 -5.98
C ASN A 81 -5.10 0.96 -5.26
N ALA A 82 -5.61 1.44 -4.13
CA ALA A 82 -4.90 2.43 -3.33
C ALA A 82 -3.80 1.75 -2.52
N PRO A 83 -2.56 2.27 -2.52
CA PRO A 83 -1.49 1.73 -1.70
C PRO A 83 -1.79 1.98 -0.21
N VAL A 84 -1.46 0.98 0.62
CA VAL A 84 -1.66 1.05 2.07
C VAL A 84 -0.30 1.19 2.77
N SER A 85 -0.20 2.20 3.64
CA SER A 85 0.96 2.45 4.50
C SER A 85 0.58 2.11 5.95
N LEU A 86 1.20 1.07 6.51
CA LEU A 86 0.91 0.60 7.87
C LEU A 86 1.53 1.52 8.92
N VAL A 87 0.74 1.93 9.90
CA VAL A 87 1.14 2.72 11.08
C VAL A 87 0.65 2.00 12.33
N THR A 88 1.58 1.57 13.19
CA THR A 88 1.26 0.98 14.49
C THR A 88 1.26 2.06 15.57
N VAL A 89 0.10 2.31 16.17
CA VAL A 89 -0.05 3.30 17.24
C VAL A 89 0.21 2.61 18.59
N PRO A 90 1.19 3.06 19.39
CA PRO A 90 1.61 2.35 20.59
C PRO A 90 0.57 2.44 21.71
N ALA A 91 0.52 1.41 22.57
CA ALA A 91 -0.34 1.41 23.77
C ALA A 91 0.13 2.40 24.85
N ALA A 92 1.43 2.70 24.88
CA ALA A 92 2.00 3.73 25.75
C ALA A 92 1.56 5.13 25.30
N ASP A 93 1.72 6.12 26.18
CA ASP A 93 1.49 7.51 25.82
C ASP A 93 2.41 7.96 24.68
N PHE A 94 1.85 8.78 23.80
CA PHE A 94 2.53 9.36 22.65
C PHE A 94 2.04 10.79 22.45
N ASP A 95 2.83 11.58 21.75
CA ASP A 95 2.46 12.93 21.34
C ASP A 95 2.26 13.01 19.82
N GLN A 96 1.89 14.21 19.36
CA GLN A 96 1.73 14.53 17.95
C GLN A 96 3.00 14.24 17.14
N GLN A 97 4.17 14.57 17.69
CA GLN A 97 5.43 14.44 16.96
C GLN A 97 5.74 12.98 16.67
N MET A 98 5.56 12.09 17.65
CA MET A 98 5.76 10.66 17.46
C MET A 98 4.87 10.10 16.35
N ILE A 99 3.58 10.47 16.31
CA ILE A 99 2.66 10.02 15.24
C ILE A 99 3.08 10.58 13.87
N THR A 100 3.51 11.84 13.83
CA THR A 100 4.04 12.46 12.60
C THR A 100 5.22 11.68 12.04
N GLU A 101 6.17 11.30 12.90
CA GLU A 101 7.34 10.51 12.52
C GLU A 101 6.94 9.11 12.02
N LEU A 102 6.02 8.43 12.70
CA LEU A 102 5.51 7.12 12.28
C LEU A 102 4.81 7.16 10.91
N VAL A 103 4.01 8.20 10.66
CA VAL A 103 3.34 8.40 9.37
C VAL A 103 4.38 8.65 8.28
N ASN A 104 5.32 9.56 8.50
CA ASN A 104 6.39 9.86 7.54
C ASN A 104 7.25 8.63 7.22
N GLU A 105 7.63 7.87 8.24
CA GLU A 105 8.41 6.64 8.07
C GLU A 105 7.63 5.61 7.23
N SER A 106 6.34 5.43 7.53
CA SER A 106 5.47 4.51 6.78
C SER A 106 5.31 4.91 5.30
N LEU A 107 5.14 6.21 5.04
CA LEU A 107 5.06 6.75 3.68
C LEU A 107 6.38 6.58 2.93
N SER A 108 7.53 6.76 3.59
CA SER A 108 8.86 6.61 2.98
C SER A 108 9.18 5.17 2.56
N LYS A 109 8.57 4.19 3.24
CA LYS A 109 8.72 2.75 2.95
C LYS A 109 7.78 2.27 1.85
N ALA A 110 6.77 3.05 1.50
CA ALA A 110 5.81 2.67 0.48
C ALA A 110 6.56 2.44 -0.84
N LEU A 111 6.48 1.21 -1.36
CA LEU A 111 7.23 0.75 -2.54
C LEU A 111 6.86 1.50 -3.84
N PHE A 112 5.89 2.41 -3.78
CA PHE A 112 5.28 3.06 -4.93
C PHE A 112 5.28 4.60 -4.75
N ASP A 113 6.19 5.24 -5.46
CA ASP A 113 6.22 6.68 -5.79
C ASP A 113 5.39 6.98 -7.06
N GLY A 114 4.33 6.20 -7.29
CA GLY A 114 3.38 6.49 -8.37
C GLY A 114 2.59 7.75 -8.06
N ASP A 115 2.17 8.46 -9.10
CA ASP A 115 1.23 9.60 -9.11
C ASP A 115 -0.20 9.15 -8.71
N HIS A 116 -0.29 8.35 -7.65
CA HIS A 116 -1.53 7.93 -7.04
C HIS A 116 -1.89 9.02 -6.03
N GLY A 117 -2.73 9.96 -6.43
CA GLY A 117 -3.20 11.07 -5.59
C GLY A 117 -3.97 10.65 -4.32
N LEU A 118 -4.03 9.35 -4.01
CA LEU A 118 -4.71 8.78 -2.86
C LEU A 118 -3.77 7.83 -2.09
N ARG A 119 -3.55 8.15 -0.80
CA ARG A 119 -2.79 7.32 0.15
C ARG A 119 -3.75 6.81 1.22
N VAL A 120 -3.68 5.52 1.53
CA VAL A 120 -4.45 4.91 2.61
C VAL A 120 -3.50 4.55 3.75
N LEU A 121 -3.86 4.89 4.99
CA LEU A 121 -3.11 4.46 6.16
C LEU A 121 -3.84 3.27 6.81
N GLY A 122 -3.13 2.15 6.95
CA GLY A 122 -3.57 1.03 7.79
C GLY A 122 -3.15 1.30 9.23
N ILE A 123 -4.09 1.40 10.16
CA ILE A 123 -3.84 1.77 11.55
C ILE A 123 -4.01 0.55 12.45
N ASP A 124 -2.89 0.05 12.98
CA ASP A 124 -2.90 -0.93 14.05
C ASP A 124 -2.85 -0.21 15.40
N TRP A 125 -4.04 0.11 15.93
CA TRP A 125 -4.17 0.82 17.19
C TRP A 125 -3.98 -0.12 18.37
N LEU A 126 -3.04 0.17 19.27
CA LEU A 126 -2.82 -0.58 20.50
C LEU A 126 -3.29 0.23 21.72
N GLY A 127 -3.83 -0.46 22.72
CA GLY A 127 -4.37 0.19 23.93
C GLY A 127 -5.74 0.83 23.71
N SER A 128 -6.17 1.65 24.67
CA SER A 128 -7.47 2.33 24.63
C SER A 128 -7.44 3.61 23.81
N LEU A 129 -8.60 4.02 23.30
CA LEU A 129 -8.82 5.35 22.74
C LEU A 129 -9.23 6.29 23.88
N THR A 130 -8.39 7.29 24.17
CA THR A 130 -8.73 8.43 25.03
C THR A 130 -8.74 9.69 24.20
N TYR A 131 -9.38 10.76 24.69
CA TYR A 131 -9.40 12.05 24.00
C TYR A 131 -7.98 12.56 23.69
N SER A 132 -7.06 12.53 24.67
CA SER A 132 -5.68 12.99 24.46
C SER A 132 -4.93 12.20 23.39
N ARG A 133 -5.17 10.88 23.32
CA ARG A 133 -4.58 10.01 22.31
C ARG A 133 -5.19 10.23 20.93
N ALA A 134 -6.51 10.42 20.86
CA ALA A 134 -7.21 10.78 19.63
C ALA A 134 -6.70 12.11 19.07
N ASP A 135 -6.54 13.10 19.93
CA ASP A 135 -6.07 14.44 19.57
C ASP A 135 -4.63 14.44 19.08
N ALA A 136 -3.71 13.81 19.82
CA ALA A 136 -2.33 13.65 19.40
C ALA A 136 -2.22 12.87 18.08
N PHE A 137 -3.02 11.82 17.91
CA PHE A 137 -3.05 11.02 16.69
C PHE A 137 -3.53 11.84 15.48
N CYS A 138 -4.68 12.50 15.59
CA CYS A 138 -5.26 13.24 14.47
C CYS A 138 -4.35 14.41 14.05
N ASN A 139 -3.82 15.18 14.99
CA ASN A 139 -2.84 16.23 14.69
C ASN A 139 -1.57 15.67 14.04
N GLY A 140 -1.09 14.51 14.50
CA GLY A 140 0.11 13.86 13.95
C GLY A 140 -0.09 13.34 12.54
N VAL A 141 -1.28 12.79 12.23
CA VAL A 141 -1.66 12.36 10.88
C VAL A 141 -1.77 13.55 9.93
N ILE A 142 -2.39 14.66 10.36
CA ILE A 142 -2.47 15.89 9.56
C ILE A 142 -1.07 16.39 9.22
N GLU A 143 -0.16 16.39 10.20
CA GLU A 143 1.21 16.83 10.00
C GLU A 143 2.02 15.87 9.11
N GLY A 144 1.92 14.57 9.32
CA GLY A 144 2.62 13.56 8.52
C GLY A 144 2.16 13.51 7.07
N LEU A 145 0.93 13.94 6.78
CA LEU A 145 0.38 14.05 5.42
C LEU A 145 0.54 15.45 4.84
N ARG A 146 1.16 16.40 5.57
CA ARG A 146 1.36 17.76 5.10
C ARG A 146 2.13 17.77 3.78
N GLY A 147 1.62 18.53 2.81
CA GLY A 147 2.20 18.61 1.46
C GLY A 147 1.65 17.57 0.48
N LEU A 148 0.91 16.56 0.95
CA LEU A 148 0.16 15.66 0.08
C LEU A 148 -1.24 16.23 -0.18
N ASN A 149 -1.66 16.20 -1.44
CA ASN A 149 -3.02 16.59 -1.82
C ASN A 149 -3.94 15.37 -1.92
N THR A 150 -4.08 14.65 -0.80
CA THR A 150 -4.92 13.45 -0.65
C THR A 150 -5.95 13.68 0.45
N PRO A 151 -7.16 13.10 0.36
CA PRO A 151 -8.02 12.96 1.53
C PRO A 151 -7.34 12.07 2.58
N ILE A 152 -7.70 12.24 3.84
CA ILE A 152 -7.28 11.33 4.91
C ILE A 152 -8.12 10.06 4.78
N THR A 153 -7.48 8.93 4.46
CA THR A 153 -8.16 7.63 4.38
C THR A 153 -7.52 6.65 5.35
N LEU A 154 -8.25 6.23 6.38
CA LEU A 154 -7.79 5.34 7.44
C LEU A 154 -8.55 4.01 7.39
N LEU A 155 -7.81 2.91 7.53
CA LEU A 155 -8.33 1.56 7.74
C LEU A 155 -7.90 1.12 9.14
N LEU A 156 -8.87 0.82 10.02
CA LEU A 156 -8.62 0.51 11.42
C LEU A 156 -9.04 -0.92 11.74
N LYS A 157 -8.29 -1.57 12.61
CA LYS A 157 -8.66 -2.89 13.14
C LYS A 157 -9.71 -2.78 14.25
N GLN A 158 -9.59 -1.74 15.09
CA GLN A 158 -10.51 -1.49 16.21
C GLN A 158 -11.71 -0.67 15.75
N ASP A 159 -12.88 -0.93 16.36
CA ASP A 159 -14.16 -0.22 16.14
C ASP A 159 -14.13 1.20 16.74
N ILE A 160 -13.32 2.07 16.14
CA ILE A 160 -13.06 3.45 16.58
C ILE A 160 -13.08 4.47 15.43
N ALA A 161 -13.40 4.06 14.20
CA ALA A 161 -13.33 4.93 13.02
C ALA A 161 -14.24 6.14 13.16
N GLY A 162 -15.43 5.97 13.74
CA GLY A 162 -16.44 6.99 13.89
C GLY A 162 -15.95 8.13 14.77
N LEU A 163 -15.36 7.77 15.91
CA LEU A 163 -14.79 8.72 16.86
C LEU A 163 -13.59 9.47 16.26
N ILE A 164 -12.69 8.77 15.59
CA ILE A 164 -11.53 9.39 14.93
C ILE A 164 -11.97 10.33 13.81
N GLY A 165 -12.92 9.91 12.97
CA GLY A 165 -13.44 10.72 11.88
C GLY A 165 -14.14 11.99 12.36
N ILE A 166 -14.97 11.89 13.40
CA ILE A 166 -15.57 13.05 14.07
C ILE A 166 -14.48 13.97 14.64
N HIS A 167 -13.43 13.42 15.26
CA HIS A 167 -12.34 14.23 15.81
C HIS A 167 -11.62 15.04 14.73
N PHE A 168 -11.37 14.46 13.55
CA PHE A 168 -10.82 15.22 12.43
C PHE A 168 -11.74 16.37 11.98
N VAL A 169 -13.03 16.10 11.81
CA VAL A 169 -13.95 17.05 11.15
C VAL A 169 -14.52 18.08 12.12
N GLU A 170 -15.06 17.65 13.26
CA GLU A 170 -15.78 18.52 14.19
C GLU A 170 -14.83 19.19 15.19
N GLU A 171 -13.86 18.44 15.75
CA GLU A 171 -12.95 18.97 16.77
C GLU A 171 -11.80 19.76 16.13
N LEU A 172 -11.14 19.19 15.12
CA LEU A 172 -9.99 19.83 14.46
C LEU A 172 -10.37 20.71 13.27
N ASN A 173 -11.65 20.74 12.87
CA ASN A 173 -12.13 21.52 11.72
C ASN A 173 -11.31 21.25 10.44
N TYR A 174 -10.92 20.00 10.22
CA TYR A 174 -10.10 19.64 9.07
C TYR A 174 -10.89 19.77 7.76
N GLU A 175 -10.37 20.57 6.84
CA GLU A 175 -11.12 21.00 5.64
C GLU A 175 -11.16 19.95 4.52
N LYS A 176 -10.19 19.03 4.46
CA LYS A 176 -10.15 18.02 3.38
C LYS A 176 -11.01 16.82 3.76
N PRO A 177 -11.50 16.05 2.77
CA PRO A 177 -12.29 14.87 3.06
C PRO A 177 -11.53 13.84 3.90
N VAL A 178 -12.28 13.23 4.82
CA VAL A 178 -11.88 12.15 5.72
C VAL A 178 -12.75 10.92 5.46
N ILE A 179 -12.09 9.77 5.36
CA ILE A 179 -12.68 8.43 5.28
C ILE A 179 -12.00 7.59 6.35
N CYS A 180 -12.74 7.11 7.35
CA CYS A 180 -12.26 6.16 8.35
C CYS A 180 -13.14 4.92 8.30
N LEU A 181 -12.55 3.75 8.04
CA LEU A 181 -13.24 2.47 8.07
C LEU A 181 -12.60 1.60 9.14
N ASP A 182 -13.41 0.92 9.94
CA ASP A 182 -12.92 0.03 10.98
C ASP A 182 -13.48 -1.39 10.86
N GLY A 183 -13.29 -2.21 11.90
CA GLY A 183 -13.81 -3.58 11.99
C GLY A 183 -13.09 -4.56 11.05
N LEU A 184 -11.93 -4.17 10.52
CA LEU A 184 -11.13 -5.02 9.66
C LEU A 184 -10.34 -6.02 10.51
N ASP A 185 -10.17 -7.25 10.03
CA ASP A 185 -9.40 -8.28 10.73
C ASP A 185 -7.90 -7.95 10.75
N GLN A 186 -7.44 -7.31 9.67
CA GLN A 186 -6.05 -6.97 9.38
C GLN A 186 -6.01 -5.65 8.60
N VAL A 187 -4.87 -4.97 8.65
CA VAL A 187 -4.61 -3.70 7.96
C VAL A 187 -3.21 -3.64 7.31
N ASP A 188 -2.47 -4.75 7.37
CA ASP A 188 -1.11 -4.94 6.85
C ASP A 188 -1.13 -5.46 5.40
N PHE A 189 -1.74 -4.68 4.51
CA PHE A 189 -1.83 -5.01 3.09
C PHE A 189 -0.97 -4.09 2.24
N ASP A 190 -0.67 -4.50 1.01
CA ASP A 190 0.06 -3.64 0.07
C ASP A 190 -0.90 -2.67 -0.63
N PHE A 191 -2.10 -3.15 -0.99
CA PHE A 191 -3.13 -2.38 -1.68
C PHE A 191 -4.52 -2.69 -1.16
N VAL A 192 -5.45 -1.78 -1.41
CA VAL A 192 -6.86 -1.94 -1.06
C VAL A 192 -7.78 -1.41 -2.16
N ASP A 193 -8.91 -2.08 -2.36
CA ASP A 193 -10.09 -1.47 -2.97
C ASP A 193 -11.13 -1.21 -1.87
N ILE A 194 -11.76 -0.05 -1.91
CA ILE A 194 -12.87 0.31 -1.03
C ILE A 194 -14.10 0.48 -1.92
N GLY A 195 -15.16 -0.27 -1.63
CA GLY A 195 -16.42 -0.25 -2.35
C GLY A 195 -17.27 0.98 -2.03
N GLU A 196 -18.46 1.03 -2.62
CA GLU A 196 -19.50 1.98 -2.24
C GLU A 196 -20.15 1.57 -0.91
N VAL A 197 -20.77 2.55 -0.23
CA VAL A 197 -21.57 2.29 0.96
C VAL A 197 -22.80 1.45 0.59
N ILE A 198 -23.01 0.36 1.31
CA ILE A 198 -24.22 -0.46 1.14
C ILE A 198 -25.35 0.24 1.89
N ASN A 199 -26.22 0.95 1.16
CA ASN A 199 -27.31 1.77 1.73
C ASN A 199 -28.21 1.06 2.76
N GLN A 200 -28.34 -0.28 2.68
CA GLN A 200 -29.16 -1.06 3.61
C GLN A 200 -28.52 -1.25 4.99
N THR A 201 -27.18 -1.24 5.06
CA THR A 201 -26.42 -1.60 6.27
C THR A 201 -25.45 -0.50 6.71
N GLY A 202 -25.13 0.47 5.85
CA GLY A 202 -24.08 1.46 6.08
C GLY A 202 -22.66 0.90 5.98
N LEU A 203 -22.52 -0.39 5.65
CA LEU A 203 -21.24 -1.08 5.58
C LEU A 203 -20.51 -0.81 4.27
N VAL A 204 -19.18 -0.88 4.32
CA VAL A 204 -18.31 -0.67 3.16
C VAL A 204 -17.53 -1.95 2.86
N PRO A 205 -17.65 -2.52 1.66
CA PRO A 205 -16.81 -3.63 1.23
C PRO A 205 -15.35 -3.18 1.07
N VAL A 206 -14.42 -3.95 1.61
CA VAL A 206 -12.98 -3.68 1.52
C VAL A 206 -12.28 -4.89 0.94
N VAL A 207 -11.57 -4.74 -0.19
CA VAL A 207 -10.79 -5.83 -0.79
C VAL A 207 -9.31 -5.55 -0.56
N ALA A 208 -8.74 -6.27 0.41
CA ALA A 208 -7.32 -6.24 0.70
C ALA A 208 -6.53 -7.05 -0.33
N LYS A 209 -5.41 -6.51 -0.80
CA LYS A 209 -4.53 -7.14 -1.80
C LYS A 209 -3.10 -7.11 -1.28
N SER A 210 -2.47 -8.28 -1.24
CA SER A 210 -1.05 -8.41 -0.89
C SER A 210 -0.26 -9.02 -2.04
N ILE A 211 0.93 -8.49 -2.25
CA ILE A 211 1.92 -8.95 -3.20
C ILE A 211 2.85 -9.94 -2.48
N LEU A 212 2.77 -11.22 -2.84
CA LEU A 212 3.77 -12.18 -2.38
C LEU A 212 4.99 -12.15 -3.30
N PHE A 213 6.14 -11.87 -2.71
CA PHE A 213 7.42 -12.17 -3.32
C PHE A 213 7.84 -13.58 -2.90
N ASN A 214 8.14 -14.44 -3.88
CA ASN A 214 8.67 -15.76 -3.58
C ASN A 214 10.07 -15.59 -2.96
N SER A 215 10.15 -15.65 -1.63
CA SER A 215 11.39 -15.50 -0.87
C SER A 215 12.18 -16.81 -0.94
N GLY A 216 12.81 -17.08 -2.08
CA GLY A 216 13.82 -18.12 -2.19
C GLY A 216 15.08 -17.69 -1.46
N SER A 217 15.30 -18.22 -0.26
CA SER A 217 16.51 -18.21 0.58
C SER A 217 17.33 -16.90 0.64
N LYS A 218 17.46 -16.37 1.87
CA LYS A 218 18.54 -15.45 2.24
C LYS A 218 19.85 -15.98 1.66
N LEU A 219 20.52 -15.14 0.88
CA LEU A 219 21.88 -15.35 0.41
C LEU A 219 22.77 -15.69 1.61
N SER A 220 23.24 -16.93 1.66
CA SER A 220 24.48 -17.31 2.35
C SER A 220 25.63 -17.22 1.36
#